data_AF-A0A7Z9K8S5-F1
#
_entry.id   AF-A0A7Z9K8S5-F1
#
_cell.length_a   1.000
_cell.length_b   1.000
_cell.length_c   1.000
_cell.angle_alpha   90.00
_cell.angle_beta   90.00
_cell.angle_gamma   90.00
#
_symmetry.space_group_name_H-M   'P 1'
#
loop_
_entity.id
_entity.type
_entity.pdbx_description
1 polymer ?
#
loop_
_entity_poly.entity_id
_entity_poly.type
_entity_poly.pdbx_seq_one_letter_code
_entity_poly.pdbx_strand_id
1 'polypeptide(L)' 'MSDSIAKFYQGAAIDGPERVRLFRLAWDLVGTQFGSRQALYERFFNGDVTQLRMRRFQTYDYTRADQSVKSFFENL' A
#
# COMPACT_ATOMS: atom_id res chain seq x y z
N MET A 1 14.61 21.29 24.63
CA MET A 1 13.32 20.60 24.37
C MET A 1 12.48 20.77 25.62
N SER A 2 11.18 21.07 25.54
CA SER A 2 10.34 21.36 26.73
C SER A 2 10.05 20.09 27.55
N ASP A 3 10.09 20.20 28.88
CA ASP A 3 9.74 19.13 29.84
C ASP A 3 8.34 18.55 29.59
N SER A 4 7.41 19.37 29.08
CA SER A 4 6.07 18.94 28.70
C SER A 4 6.07 17.91 27.58
N ILE A 5 7.01 18.01 26.62
CA ILE A 5 7.10 17.04 25.52
C ILE A 5 7.58 15.69 26.06
N ALA A 6 8.59 15.68 26.93
CA ALA A 6 9.09 14.46 27.54
C ALA A 6 7.99 13.74 28.34
N LYS A 7 7.17 14.50 29.09
CA LYS A 7 6.13 13.95 29.97
C LYS A 7 4.87 13.50 29.23
N PHE A 8 4.37 14.30 28.29
CA PHE A 8 3.04 14.09 27.70
C PHE A 8 3.06 13.40 26.33
N TYR A 9 4.20 13.35 25.64
CA TYR A 9 4.31 12.75 24.30
C TYR A 9 5.08 11.42 24.27
N GLN A 10 5.39 10.82 25.42
CA GLN A 10 6.02 9.50 25.49
C GLN A 10 5.15 8.38 24.90
N GLY A 11 5.78 7.32 24.41
CA GLY A 11 5.10 6.08 24.00
C GLY A 11 5.16 5.01 25.08
N ALA A 12 4.61 3.82 24.78
CA ALA A 12 4.62 2.71 25.74
C ALA A 12 6.03 2.24 26.13
N ALA A 13 7.01 2.39 25.22
CA ALA A 13 8.40 1.95 25.41
C ALA A 13 9.42 2.94 24.81
N ILE A 14 9.04 4.20 24.58
CA ILE A 14 9.87 5.20 23.90
C ILE A 14 9.65 6.58 24.52
N ASP A 15 10.70 7.38 24.62
CA ASP A 15 10.60 8.72 25.22
C ASP A 15 9.85 9.71 24.32
N GLY A 16 9.40 10.82 24.90
CA GLY A 16 8.62 11.83 24.17
C GLY A 16 9.33 12.41 22.94
N PRO A 17 10.57 12.92 23.05
CA PRO A 17 11.32 13.46 21.93
C PRO A 17 11.58 12.46 20.79
N GLU A 18 11.85 11.21 21.11
CA GLU A 18 12.09 10.15 20.13
C GLU A 18 10.78 9.73 19.45
N ARG A 19 9.67 9.60 20.21
CA ARG A 19 8.34 9.36 19.63
C ARG A 19 7.94 10.48 18.67
N VAL A 20 8.14 11.75 19.05
CA VAL A 20 7.82 12.90 18.17
C VAL A 20 8.62 12.84 16.87
N ARG A 21 9.92 12.53 16.94
CA ARG A 21 10.76 12.37 15.74
C ARG A 21 10.28 11.23 14.84
N LEU A 22 9.94 10.08 15.42
CA LEU A 22 9.41 8.93 14.69
C LEU A 22 8.09 9.27 13.99
N PHE A 23 7.14 9.87 14.71
CA PHE A 23 5.84 10.23 14.15
C PHE A 23 5.95 11.36 13.12
N ARG A 24 6.95 12.24 13.26
CA ARG A 24 7.21 13.26 12.24
C ARG A 24 7.68 12.61 10.93
N LEU A 25 8.59 11.65 11.00
CA LEU A 25 9.00 10.87 9.83
C LEU A 25 7.82 10.14 9.21
N ALA A 26 7.00 9.47 10.03
CA ALA A 26 5.80 8.78 9.54
C ALA A 26 4.85 9.75 8.84
N TRP A 27 4.63 10.94 9.41
CA TRP A 27 3.79 11.97 8.81
C TRP A 27 4.36 12.51 7.50
N ASP A 28 5.68 12.70 7.41
CA ASP A 28 6.32 13.10 6.16
C ASP A 28 6.10 12.06 5.05
N LEU A 29 6.09 10.77 5.39
CA LEU A 29 5.83 9.67 4.45
C LEU A 29 4.36 9.53 3.99
N VAL A 30 3.38 9.96 4.79
CA VAL A 30 1.96 9.69 4.47
C VAL A 30 1.09 10.94 4.32
N GLY A 31 1.35 12.00 5.09
CA GLY A 31 0.43 13.12 5.28
C GLY A 31 0.89 14.45 4.71
N THR A 32 2.18 14.60 4.41
CA THR A 32 2.68 15.80 3.72
C THR A 32 2.48 15.73 2.21
N GLN A 33 2.78 16.83 1.51
CA GLN A 33 2.80 16.85 0.04
C GLN A 33 3.76 15.81 -0.53
N PHE A 34 4.89 15.55 0.15
CA PHE A 34 5.84 14.51 -0.25
C PHE A 34 5.18 13.13 -0.21
N GLY A 35 4.66 12.72 0.96
CA GLY A 35 3.96 11.44 1.12
C GLY A 35 2.73 11.28 0.21
N SER A 36 1.91 12.32 0.12
CA SER A 36 0.72 12.33 -0.75
C SER A 36 1.08 12.16 -2.23
N ARG A 37 2.16 12.80 -2.68
CA ARG A 37 2.66 12.62 -4.05
C ARG A 37 3.19 11.21 -4.28
N GLN A 38 3.90 10.62 -3.32
CA GLN A 38 4.36 9.22 -3.40
C GLN A 38 3.17 8.27 -3.51
N ALA A 39 2.11 8.48 -2.73
CA ALA A 39 0.89 7.68 -2.84
C ALA A 39 0.24 7.76 -4.24
N LEU A 40 0.21 8.96 -4.84
CA LEU A 40 -0.29 9.14 -6.21
C LEU A 40 0.63 8.49 -7.24
N TYR A 41 1.94 8.61 -7.05
CA TYR A 41 2.96 7.98 -7.90
C TYR A 41 2.76 6.48 -7.91
N GLU A 42 2.77 5.80 -6.75
CA GLU A 42 2.60 4.35 -6.68
C GLU A 42 1.28 3.88 -7.30
N ARG A 43 0.22 4.68 -7.21
CA ARG A 43 -1.08 4.33 -7.79
C ARG A 43 -1.08 4.32 -9.33
N PHE A 44 -0.29 5.19 -9.97
CA PHE A 44 -0.39 5.43 -11.41
C PHE A 44 0.95 5.42 -12.15
N PHE A 45 2.07 5.06 -11.51
CA PHE A 45 3.38 5.08 -12.16
C PHE A 45 3.43 4.15 -13.38
N ASN A 46 2.69 3.03 -13.31
CA ASN A 46 2.58 2.06 -14.38
C ASN A 46 1.35 2.27 -15.27
N GLY A 47 0.64 3.39 -15.11
CA GLY A 47 -0.60 3.73 -15.82
C GLY A 47 -1.87 3.49 -15.01
N ASP A 48 -3.01 3.70 -15.67
CA ASP A 48 -4.34 3.53 -15.06
C ASP A 48 -4.60 2.05 -14.72
N VAL A 49 -4.83 1.78 -13.43
CA VAL A 49 -5.16 0.46 -12.90
C VAL A 49 -6.33 -0.22 -13.61
N THR A 50 -7.31 0.55 -14.10
CA THR A 50 -8.48 0.02 -14.81
C THR A 50 -8.06 -0.54 -16.15
N GLN A 51 -7.30 0.26 -16.92
CA GLN A 51 -6.79 -0.14 -18.23
C GLN A 51 -5.81 -1.31 -18.13
N LEU A 52 -4.92 -1.28 -17.13
CA LEU A 52 -3.99 -2.38 -16.87
C LEU A 52 -4.73 -3.70 -16.60
N ARG A 53 -5.78 -3.66 -15.77
CA ARG A 53 -6.61 -4.85 -15.46
C ARG A 53 -7.38 -5.34 -16.68
N MET A 54 -7.99 -4.44 -17.44
CA MET A 54 -8.71 -4.78 -18.68
C MET A 54 -7.77 -5.42 -19.70
N ARG A 55 -6.59 -4.84 -19.93
CA ARG A 55 -5.59 -5.41 -20.82
C ARG A 55 -5.15 -6.78 -20.34
N ARG A 56 -4.89 -6.95 -19.04
CA ARG A 56 -4.52 -8.26 -18.48
C ARG A 56 -5.63 -9.28 -18.71
N PHE A 57 -6.89 -8.92 -18.49
CA PHE A 57 -8.03 -9.80 -18.76
C PHE A 57 -8.12 -10.19 -20.24
N GLN A 58 -7.88 -9.25 -21.17
CA GLN A 58 -7.95 -9.53 -22.60
C GLN A 58 -6.78 -10.39 -23.12
N THR A 59 -5.59 -10.26 -22.53
CA THR A 59 -4.37 -10.90 -23.06
C THR A 59 -3.91 -12.12 -22.26
N TYR A 60 -4.54 -12.43 -21.13
CA TYR A 60 -4.14 -13.57 -20.32
C TYR A 60 -4.54 -14.89 -20.98
N ASP A 61 -3.66 -15.89 -20.90
CA ASP A 61 -3.96 -17.23 -21.40
C ASP A 61 -4.83 -18.00 -20.39
N TYR A 62 -6.08 -18.24 -20.77
CA TYR A 62 -7.05 -18.98 -19.95
C TYR A 62 -7.09 -20.47 -20.25
N THR A 63 -6.27 -20.98 -21.18
CA THR A 63 -6.32 -22.38 -21.65
C THR A 63 -6.32 -23.39 -20.50
N ARG A 64 -5.48 -23.18 -19.50
CA ARG A 64 -5.42 -24.06 -18.32
C ARG A 64 -6.70 -24.02 -17.48
N ALA A 65 -7.30 -22.85 -17.30
CA ALA A 65 -8.55 -22.70 -16.56
C ALA A 65 -9.70 -23.40 -17.31
N ASP A 66 -9.79 -23.18 -18.63
CA ASP A 66 -10.80 -23.82 -19.48
C ASP A 66 -10.70 -25.34 -19.46
N GLN A 67 -9.48 -25.88 -19.53
CA GLN A 67 -9.23 -27.33 -19.43
C GLN A 67 -9.64 -27.89 -18.06
N SER A 68 -9.37 -27.16 -16.97
CA SER A 68 -9.77 -27.59 -15.63
C SER A 68 -11.28 -27.64 -15.46
N VAL A 69 -12.02 -26.70 -16.06
CA VAL A 69 -13.49 -26.72 -16.03
C VAL A 69 -14.02 -27.89 -16.83
N LYS A 70 -13.47 -28.13 -18.04
CA LYS A 70 -13.85 -29.27 -18.87
C LYS A 70 -13.62 -30.60 -18.16
N SER A 71 -12.42 -30.82 -17.63
CA SER A 71 -12.09 -32.07 -16.94
C SER A 71 -12.96 -32.30 -15.71
N PHE A 72 -13.37 -31.25 -14.99
CA PHE A 72 -14.30 -31.39 -13.87
C PHE A 72 -15.65 -31.97 -14.30
N PHE A 73 -16.24 -31.46 -15.39
CA PHE A 73 -17.52 -31.93 -15.89
C PHE A 73 -17.44 -33.31 -16.59
N GLU A 74 -16.30 -33.68 -17.15
CA GLU A 74 -16.07 -35.00 -17.73
C GLU A 74 -15.94 -36.11 -16.67
N ASN A 75 -15.53 -35.75 -15.45
CA ASN A 75 -15.37 -36.67 -14.32
C ASN A 75 -16.55 -36.64 -13.32
N LEU A 76 -17.67 -36.02 -13.73
CA LEU A 76 -18.91 -35.95 -12.96
C LEU A 76 -19.87 -37.07 -13.40
#